data_AF-A0A2T1LTX1-F1
#
_entry.id   AF-A0A2T1LTX1-F1
#
_cell.length_a   1.000
_cell.length_b   1.000
_cell.length_c   1.000
_cell.angle_alpha   90.00
_cell.angle_beta   90.00
_cell.angle_gamma   90.00
#
_symmetry.space_group_name_H-M   'P 1'
#
loop_
_entity.id
_entity.type
_entity.pdbx_description
1 polymer ?
#
loop_
_entity_poly.entity_id
_entity_poly.type
_entity_poly.pdbx_seq_one_letter_code
_entity_poly.pdbx_strand_id
1 'polypeptide(L)'
;MRHYCDQWVQEWCDNNGWTELFIERRNHYWAFPPNAVMPEPIPPKVLRVIKNERGLSSDEKTWIGLAMALTVIGLVVGCLMMCPMPLVLAFAFDAITAAHLEVEY
;
A
#
# COMPACT_ATOMS: atom_id res chain seq x y z
N MET A 1 -1.11 6.35 0.11
CA MET A 1 -1.63 5.22 0.92
C MET A 1 -0.47 4.69 1.77
N ARG A 2 -0.71 4.01 2.91
CA ARG A 2 0.36 3.21 3.52
C ARG A 2 0.48 1.89 2.75
N HIS A 3 1.65 1.60 2.19
CA HIS A 3 1.85 0.40 1.36
C HIS A 3 2.30 -0.81 2.17
N TYR A 4 2.80 -0.58 3.37
CA TYR A 4 3.28 -1.61 4.27
C TYR A 4 2.51 -1.55 5.59
N CYS A 5 2.31 -2.72 6.19
CA CYS A 5 1.79 -2.81 7.55
C CYS A 5 2.99 -2.78 8.51
N ASP A 6 3.00 -1.80 9.41
CA ASP A 6 4.11 -1.59 10.36
C ASP A 6 4.38 -2.85 11.21
N GLN A 7 3.33 -3.62 11.53
CA GLN A 7 3.45 -4.89 12.25
C GLN A 7 4.26 -5.94 11.48
N TRP A 8 4.10 -6.03 10.16
CA TRP A 8 4.86 -7.00 9.36
C TRP A 8 6.34 -6.63 9.25
N VAL A 9 6.63 -5.33 9.24
CA VAL A 9 8.02 -4.84 9.27
C VAL A 9 8.64 -5.13 10.63
N GLN A 10 7.90 -4.90 11.72
CA GLN A 10 8.34 -5.26 13.07
C GLN A 10 8.62 -6.76 13.20
N GLU A 11 7.70 -7.62 12.76
CA GLU A 11 7.88 -9.07 12.77
C GLU A 11 9.12 -9.50 11.96
N TRP A 12 9.36 -8.86 10.81
CA TRP A 12 10.56 -9.15 10.03
C TRP A 12 11.82 -8.71 10.77
N CYS A 13 11.82 -7.54 11.42
CA CYS A 13 12.94 -7.07 12.23
C CYS A 13 13.27 -8.05 13.37
N ASP A 14 12.25 -8.44 14.14
CA ASP A 14 12.38 -9.37 15.27
C ASP A 14 12.98 -10.72 14.83
N ASN A 15 12.56 -11.23 13.66
CA ASN A 15 13.04 -12.50 13.10
C ASN A 15 14.47 -12.42 12.53
N ASN A 16 14.94 -11.23 12.15
CA ASN A 16 16.26 -11.03 11.52
C ASN A 16 17.28 -10.38 12.46
N GLY A 17 16.95 -10.23 13.74
CA GLY A 17 17.82 -9.63 14.75
C GLY A 17 18.00 -8.11 14.60
N TRP A 18 17.08 -7.45 13.91
CA TRP A 18 17.02 -5.99 13.86
C TRP A 18 16.23 -5.48 15.07
N THR A 19 16.73 -4.42 15.70
CA THR A 19 16.13 -3.88 16.93
C THR A 19 15.65 -2.45 16.73
N GLU A 20 14.70 -2.02 17.56
CA GLU A 20 14.17 -0.65 17.63
C GLU A 20 13.72 -0.11 16.26
N LEU A 21 12.58 -0.60 15.76
CA LEU A 21 11.95 -0.08 14.55
C LEU A 21 11.48 1.37 14.78
N PHE A 22 12.04 2.27 14.00
CA PHE A 22 11.67 3.67 13.93
C PHE A 22 11.03 4.00 12.57
N ILE A 23 9.88 4.65 12.61
CA ILE A 23 9.13 5.05 11.41
C ILE A 23 9.35 6.55 11.20
N GLU A 24 10.21 6.90 10.27
CA GLU A 24 10.53 8.31 9.99
C GLU A 24 9.39 9.00 9.22
N ARG A 25 8.92 8.33 8.15
CA ARG A 25 7.83 8.79 7.28
C ARG A 25 7.05 7.60 6.76
N ARG A 26 5.91 7.85 6.11
CA ARG A 26 5.12 6.79 5.46
C ARG A 26 6.03 5.96 4.53
N ASN A 27 6.01 4.65 4.70
CA ASN A 27 6.82 3.67 3.95
C ASN A 27 8.34 3.79 4.11
N HIS A 28 8.82 4.60 5.06
CA HIS A 28 10.24 4.74 5.37
C HIS A 28 10.51 4.21 6.77
N TYR A 29 11.17 3.06 6.81
CA TYR A 29 11.45 2.32 8.04
C TYR A 29 12.94 2.31 8.30
N TRP A 30 13.30 2.56 9.55
CA TRP A 30 14.67 2.52 10.05
C TRP A 30 14.71 1.55 11.22
N ALA A 31 15.78 0.80 11.33
CA ALA A 31 16.00 -0.07 12.49
C ALA A 31 17.50 -0.30 12.65
N PHE A 32 17.91 -0.82 13.79
CA PHE A 32 19.31 -1.16 14.03
C PHE A 32 19.59 -2.57 13.50
N PRO A 33 20.49 -2.74 12.52
CA PRO A 33 20.93 -4.06 12.11
C PRO A 33 21.69 -4.78 13.23
N PRO A 34 21.83 -6.12 13.14
CA PRO A 34 22.55 -6.89 14.14
C PRO A 34 24.00 -6.40 14.26
N ASN A 35 24.45 -6.11 15.49
CA ASN A 35 25.77 -5.57 15.83
C ASN A 35 26.05 -4.13 15.35
N ALA A 36 25.05 -3.40 14.86
CA ALA A 36 25.21 -2.01 14.46
C ALA A 36 24.88 -1.03 15.60
N VAL A 37 25.54 0.12 15.59
CA VAL A 37 25.38 1.20 16.60
C VAL A 37 24.59 2.39 16.04
N MET A 38 24.21 2.33 14.76
CA MET A 38 23.46 3.37 14.07
C MET A 38 22.23 2.74 13.39
N PRO A 39 21.06 3.40 13.42
CA PRO A 39 19.91 2.92 12.67
C PRO A 39 20.18 3.07 11.17
N GLU A 40 19.83 2.05 10.41
CA GLU A 40 19.93 2.04 8.96
C GLU A 40 18.53 1.93 8.34
N PRO A 41 18.33 2.50 7.14
CA PRO A 41 17.05 2.37 6.45
C PRO A 41 16.87 0.90 6.03
N ILE A 42 15.68 0.35 6.28
CA ILE A 42 15.37 -1.03 5.89
C ILE A 42 15.41 -1.10 4.35
N PRO A 43 16.17 -2.06 3.77
CA PRO A 43 16.33 -2.11 2.33
C PRO A 43 14.99 -2.25 1.59
N PRO A 44 14.76 -1.51 0.49
CA PRO A 44 13.50 -1.56 -0.24
C PRO A 44 13.20 -2.95 -0.83
N LYS A 45 14.25 -3.75 -1.09
CA LYS A 45 14.13 -5.15 -1.51
C LYS A 45 13.47 -6.00 -0.42
N VAL A 46 13.83 -5.79 0.84
CA VAL A 46 13.25 -6.50 1.99
C VAL A 46 11.79 -6.12 2.14
N LEU A 47 11.47 -4.82 2.11
CA LEU A 47 10.09 -4.34 2.18
C LEU A 47 9.22 -4.96 1.07
N ARG A 48 9.76 -5.10 -0.15
CA ARG A 48 9.08 -5.78 -1.26
C ARG A 48 8.82 -7.27 -0.97
N VAL A 49 9.78 -7.97 -0.38
CA VAL A 49 9.60 -9.38 0.02
C VAL A 49 8.50 -9.50 1.08
N ILE A 50 8.53 -8.67 2.11
CA ILE A 50 7.50 -8.64 3.16
C ILE A 50 6.11 -8.41 2.54
N LYS A 51 6.00 -7.47 1.60
CA LYS A 51 4.74 -7.19 0.89
C LYS A 51 4.28 -8.35 0.01
N ASN A 52 5.20 -9.03 -0.68
CA ASN A 52 4.86 -10.19 -1.51
C ASN A 52 4.37 -11.38 -0.66
N GLU A 53 4.91 -11.57 0.55
CA GLU A 53 4.51 -12.66 1.44
C GLU A 53 3.17 -12.40 2.16
N ARG A 54 2.92 -11.16 2.57
CA ARG A 54 1.74 -10.80 3.39
C ARG A 54 0.59 -10.18 2.59
N GLY A 55 0.86 -9.72 1.36
CA GLY A 55 -0.12 -9.15 0.45
C GLY A 55 -0.38 -7.65 0.67
N LEU A 56 -1.62 -7.23 0.40
CA LEU A 56 -2.06 -5.83 0.42
C LEU A 56 -2.22 -5.32 1.86
N SER A 57 -1.77 -4.08 2.10
CA SER A 57 -1.99 -3.40 3.38
C SER A 57 -3.49 -3.10 3.61
N SER A 58 -3.89 -2.82 4.85
CA SER A 58 -5.27 -2.42 5.17
C SER A 58 -5.70 -1.14 4.41
N ASP A 59 -4.79 -0.19 4.24
CA ASP A 59 -5.04 1.01 3.47
C ASP A 59 -5.26 0.65 1.99
N GLU A 60 -4.39 -0.16 1.39
CA GLU A 60 -4.56 -0.58 0.00
C GLU A 60 -5.86 -1.33 -0.23
N LYS A 61 -6.26 -2.20 0.71
CA LYS A 61 -7.55 -2.91 0.66
C LYS A 61 -8.73 -1.96 0.68
N THR A 62 -8.70 -0.91 1.51
CA THR A 62 -9.79 0.07 1.57
C THR A 62 -9.87 0.90 0.29
N TRP A 63 -8.73 1.32 -0.27
CA TRP A 63 -8.69 2.05 -1.53
C TRP A 63 -9.16 1.22 -2.73
N ILE A 64 -8.71 -0.03 -2.84
CA ILE A 64 -9.18 -0.97 -3.87
C ILE A 64 -10.67 -1.26 -3.68
N GLY A 65 -11.13 -1.43 -2.44
CA GLY A 65 -12.55 -1.61 -2.13
C GLY A 65 -13.40 -0.40 -2.56
N LEU A 66 -12.91 0.82 -2.34
CA LEU A 66 -13.57 2.05 -2.80
C LEU A 66 -13.61 2.15 -4.33
N ALA A 67 -12.51 1.84 -5.02
CA ALA A 67 -12.47 1.79 -6.48
C ALA A 67 -13.49 0.78 -7.04
N MET A 68 -13.53 -0.43 -6.47
CA MET A 68 -14.52 -1.45 -6.83
C MET A 68 -15.96 -1.00 -6.54
N ALA A 69 -16.22 -0.36 -5.39
CA ALA A 69 -17.55 0.15 -5.09
C ALA A 69 -17.98 1.24 -6.08
N LEU A 70 -17.08 2.16 -6.43
CA LEU A 70 -17.35 3.25 -7.35
C LEU A 70 -17.64 2.74 -8.77
N THR A 71 -16.91 1.74 -9.24
CA THR A 71 -17.16 1.11 -10.55
C THR A 71 -18.51 0.41 -10.61
N VAL A 72 -18.89 -0.32 -9.56
CA VAL A 72 -20.22 -0.96 -9.47
C VAL A 72 -21.34 0.10 -9.47
N ILE A 73 -21.19 1.17 -8.68
CA ILE A 73 -22.15 2.28 -8.65
C ILE A 73 -22.23 2.95 -10.02
N GLY A 74 -21.08 3.23 -10.66
CA GLY A 74 -20.99 3.81 -11.99
C GLY A 74 -21.69 2.96 -13.04
N LEU A 75 -21.59 1.64 -12.95
CA LEU A 75 -22.29 0.71 -13.83
C LEU A 75 -23.81 0.76 -13.63
N VAL A 76 -24.28 0.74 -12.38
CA VAL A 76 -25.73 0.81 -12.07
C VAL A 76 -26.32 2.14 -12.53
N VAL A 77 -25.67 3.26 -12.19
CA VAL A 77 -26.11 4.60 -12.60
C VAL A 77 -26.05 4.76 -14.12
N GLY A 78 -24.98 4.25 -14.75
CA GLY A 78 -24.85 4.25 -16.21
C GLY A 78 -25.99 3.51 -16.90
N CYS A 79 -26.40 2.35 -16.37
CA CYS A 79 -27.56 1.60 -16.85
C CYS A 79 -28.88 2.37 -16.64
N LEU A 80 -29.08 2.98 -15.48
CA LEU A 80 -30.31 3.73 -15.17
C LEU A 80 -30.47 4.98 -16.03
N MET A 81 -29.37 5.71 -16.28
CA MET A 81 -29.36 6.95 -17.05
C MET A 81 -29.12 6.71 -18.55
N MET A 82 -28.89 5.46 -18.98
CA MET A 82 -28.50 5.09 -20.35
C MET A 82 -27.34 5.95 -20.90
N CYS A 83 -26.42 6.35 -20.02
CA CYS A 83 -25.35 7.30 -20.34
C CYS A 83 -24.00 6.75 -19.89
N PRO A 84 -22.95 6.79 -20.72
CA PRO A 84 -21.63 6.23 -20.38
C PRO A 84 -20.80 7.12 -19.44
N MET A 85 -21.22 8.37 -19.20
CA MET A 85 -20.44 9.35 -18.43
C MET A 85 -20.06 8.90 -17.00
N PRO A 86 -20.94 8.28 -16.19
CA PRO A 86 -20.58 7.80 -14.85
C PRO A 86 -19.48 6.72 -14.88
N LEU A 87 -19.45 5.91 -15.95
CA LEU A 87 -18.48 4.84 -16.14
C LEU A 87 -17.09 5.40 -16.50
N VAL A 88 -17.04 6.47 -17.31
CA VAL A 88 -15.80 7.21 -17.61
C VAL A 88 -15.22 7.86 -16.34
N LEU A 89 -16.08 8.39 -15.47
CA LEU A 89 -15.64 8.95 -14.18
C LEU A 89 -15.04 7.87 -13.29
N ALA A 90 -15.70 6.72 -13.17
CA ALA A 90 -15.17 5.58 -12.41
C ALA A 90 -13.81 5.14 -12.96
N PHE A 91 -13.66 5.04 -14.28
CA PHE A 91 -12.37 4.72 -14.91
C PHE A 91 -11.26 5.75 -14.59
N ALA A 92 -11.58 7.04 -14.64
CA ALA A 92 -10.61 8.09 -14.29
C ALA A 92 -10.19 8.01 -12.82
N PHE A 93 -11.13 7.71 -11.92
CA PHE A 93 -10.84 7.48 -10.51
C PHE A 93 -9.94 6.25 -10.33
N ASP A 94 -10.26 5.14 -10.99
CA ASP A 94 -9.45 3.92 -10.94
C ASP A 94 -8.02 4.19 -11.41
N ALA A 95 -7.82 4.95 -12.48
CA ALA A 95 -6.50 5.34 -12.96
C ALA A 95 -5.70 6.14 -11.91
N ILE A 96 -6.35 7.08 -11.21
CA ILE A 96 -5.72 7.83 -10.10
C ILE A 96 -5.37 6.89 -8.94
N THR A 97 -6.27 5.98 -8.58
CA THR A 97 -6.00 5.02 -7.50
C THR A 97 -4.87 4.05 -7.86
N ALA A 98 -4.78 3.62 -9.12
CA ALA A 98 -3.70 2.79 -9.63
C ALA A 98 -2.35 3.53 -9.58
N ALA A 99 -2.32 4.79 -10.02
CA ALA A 99 -1.13 5.64 -9.91
C ALA A 99 -0.67 5.82 -8.46
N HIS A 100 -1.60 5.93 -7.51
CA HIS A 100 -1.27 5.99 -6.08
C HIS A 100 -0.91 4.64 -5.46
N LEU A 101 -1.20 3.52 -6.12
CA LEU A 101 -0.87 2.17 -5.67
C LEU A 101 0.56 1.77 -6.11
N GLU A 102 1.01 2.31 -7.24
CA GLU A 102 2.39 2.18 -7.69
C GLU A 102 3.33 2.85 -6.68
N VAL A 103 4.17 2.06 -6.03
CA VAL A 103 5.20 2.56 -5.11
C VAL A 103 6.38 3.01 -5.97
N GLU A 104 6.69 4.32 -5.96
CA GLU A 104 7.90 4.86 -6.58
C GLU A 104 9.14 4.19 -5.99
N TYR A 105 10.03 3.74 -6.89
CA TYR A 105 11.25 3.00 -6.60
C TYR A 105 12.46 3.91 -6.42
#